data_AF-A0AAU1XGM8-F1
#
_entry.id   AF-A0AAU1XGM8-F1
#
_cell.length_a   1.000
_cell.length_b   1.000
_cell.length_c   1.000
_cell.angle_alpha   90.00
_cell.angle_beta   90.00
_cell.angle_gamma   90.00
#
_symmetry.space_group_name_H-M   'P 1'
#
loop_
_entity.id
_entity.type
_entity.pdbx_description
1 polymer ?
#
loop_
_entity_poly.entity_id
_entity_poly.type
_entity_poly.pdbx_seq_one_letter_code
_entity_poly.pdbx_strand_id
1 'polypeptide(L)'
;MPRGRHRNPEPLHRLLTPTTVAGVSVISAGAAWLLAEPLALRLLVAVTAAAGVGGAVVMRAWDRSAGRRVAELVRERVKDEWRTDERIAELESDLEEARVLRGRLDAKLRAKRVELAGLRGEHAALLRRYATAETERASALEGRRLLAIEASAAPAAAQKELPPVSEERTSAGAPTTVGYARAHAALGALARRAQTQAALPAAPAAPALPSPGAPASAVPARRPAAAVAPYAAQRRTASRVEGGFDFFGTKNAAQARAVIEAVQNEDLADVVGAEALAVHKAESAQDAPGPEFKPATAETRAVGQVIDLTAHDETEPIDVVRLRTAIS
;
A
#
# COMPACT_ATOMS: atom_id res chain seq x y z
N MET A 1 1.29 1.00 -30.77
CA MET A 1 1.12 1.95 -31.90
C MET A 1 1.07 1.16 -33.20
N PRO A 2 -0.10 1.02 -33.87
CA PRO A 2 -0.14 0.35 -35.16
C PRO A 2 0.41 1.30 -36.23
N ARG A 3 1.72 1.22 -36.47
CA ARG A 3 2.37 1.81 -37.65
C ARG A 3 2.24 0.83 -38.82
N GLY A 4 1.02 0.69 -39.31
CA GLY A 4 0.70 -0.06 -40.52
C GLY A 4 0.36 0.89 -41.67
N ARG A 5 1.27 1.80 -42.04
CA ARG A 5 1.17 2.54 -43.30
C ARG A 5 1.49 1.58 -44.43
N HIS A 6 0.50 0.78 -44.83
CA HIS A 6 0.54 0.07 -46.09
C HIS A 6 0.49 1.13 -47.19
N ARG A 7 1.68 1.48 -47.68
CA ARG A 7 1.85 2.15 -48.96
C ARG A 7 1.27 1.22 -50.01
N ASN A 8 -0.01 1.37 -50.32
CA ASN A 8 -0.56 0.79 -51.53
C ASN A 8 0.16 1.46 -52.70
N PRO A 9 1.00 0.76 -53.47
CA PRO A 9 1.47 1.32 -54.72
C PRO A 9 0.22 1.58 -55.56
N GLU A 10 0.04 2.83 -56.00
CA GLU A 10 -1.07 3.12 -56.89
C GLU A 10 -0.97 2.23 -58.13
N PRO A 11 -2.06 1.59 -58.56
CA PRO A 11 -1.98 0.69 -59.68
C PRO A 11 -1.67 1.48 -60.96
N LEU A 12 -0.55 1.17 -61.60
CA LEU A 12 -0.13 1.74 -62.88
C LEU A 12 -1.22 1.68 -63.97
N HIS A 13 -2.15 0.71 -63.89
CA HIS A 13 -3.28 0.59 -64.80
C HIS A 13 -4.26 1.77 -64.76
N ARG A 14 -4.24 2.60 -63.72
CA ARG A 14 -5.09 3.81 -63.64
C ARG A 14 -4.65 4.90 -64.63
N LEU A 15 -3.39 4.94 -65.01
CA LEU A 15 -2.89 5.96 -65.94
C LEU A 15 -3.14 5.61 -67.42
N LEU A 16 -3.50 4.36 -67.73
CA LEU A 16 -3.73 3.90 -69.11
C LEU A 16 -4.97 4.53 -69.76
N THR A 17 -6.06 4.71 -69.02
CA THR A 17 -7.29 5.32 -69.55
C THR A 17 -7.17 6.81 -69.91
N PRO A 18 -6.56 7.71 -69.11
CA PRO A 18 -6.38 9.11 -69.51
C PRO A 18 -5.34 9.26 -70.63
N THR A 19 -4.28 8.46 -70.63
CA THR A 19 -3.22 8.54 -71.65
C THR A 19 -3.68 8.09 -73.03
N THR A 20 -4.57 7.10 -73.12
CA THR A 20 -5.15 6.67 -74.39
C THR A 20 -6.06 7.73 -75.00
N VAL A 21 -6.90 8.41 -74.21
CA VAL A 21 -7.73 9.53 -74.69
C VAL A 21 -6.86 10.69 -75.18
N ALA A 22 -5.81 11.05 -74.42
CA ALA A 22 -4.85 12.06 -74.84
C ALA A 22 -4.12 11.65 -76.13
N GLY A 23 -3.68 10.40 -76.24
CA GLY A 23 -3.04 9.86 -77.45
C GLY A 23 -3.94 9.95 -78.68
N VAL A 24 -5.22 9.59 -78.56
CA VAL A 24 -6.19 9.71 -79.66
C VAL A 24 -6.40 11.17 -80.08
N SER A 25 -6.47 12.11 -79.12
CA SER A 25 -6.58 13.54 -79.46
C SER A 25 -5.35 14.09 -80.19
N VAL A 26 -4.14 13.69 -79.81
CA VAL A 26 -2.91 14.16 -80.46
C VAL A 26 -2.76 13.55 -81.85
N ILE A 27 -3.06 12.26 -82.01
CA ILE A 27 -3.03 11.57 -83.30
C ILE A 27 -4.05 12.18 -84.26
N SER A 28 -5.26 12.47 -83.79
CA SER A 28 -6.29 13.13 -84.62
C SER A 28 -5.88 14.55 -85.02
N ALA A 29 -5.29 15.35 -84.12
CA ALA A 29 -4.78 16.68 -84.45
C ALA A 29 -3.65 16.63 -85.51
N GLY A 30 -2.77 15.64 -85.43
CA GLY A 30 -1.71 15.43 -86.43
C GLY A 30 -2.25 14.96 -87.79
N ALA A 31 -3.26 14.09 -87.80
CA ALA A 31 -3.89 13.63 -89.03
C ALA A 31 -4.64 14.74 -89.79
N ALA A 32 -5.14 15.76 -89.08
CA ALA A 32 -5.80 16.93 -89.68
C ALA A 32 -4.90 17.71 -90.66
N TRP A 33 -3.58 17.71 -90.45
CA TRP A 33 -2.62 18.40 -91.32
C TRP A 33 -2.31 17.66 -92.62
N LEU A 34 -2.61 16.36 -92.69
CA LEU A 34 -2.29 15.50 -93.83
C LEU A 34 -3.49 15.29 -94.78
N LEU A 35 -4.70 15.69 -94.38
CA LEU A 35 -5.95 15.43 -95.10
C LEU A 35 -6.56 16.72 -95.64
N ALA A 36 -6.65 16.84 -96.97
CA ALA A 36 -7.26 18.00 -97.65
C ALA A 36 -8.75 17.80 -98.00
N GLU A 37 -9.27 16.58 -97.82
CA GLU A 37 -10.61 16.19 -98.27
C GLU A 37 -11.69 16.57 -97.24
N PRO A 38 -12.78 17.25 -97.65
CA PRO A 38 -13.73 17.85 -96.70
C PRO A 38 -14.52 16.83 -95.87
N LEU A 39 -14.78 15.63 -96.42
CA LEU A 39 -15.42 14.54 -95.68
C LEU A 39 -14.48 13.95 -94.62
N ALA A 40 -13.19 13.80 -94.92
CA ALA A 40 -12.20 13.29 -93.98
C ALA A 40 -12.02 14.22 -92.77
N LEU A 41 -11.99 15.54 -93.00
CA LEU A 41 -11.94 16.53 -91.93
C LEU A 41 -13.19 16.48 -91.02
N ARG A 42 -14.39 16.32 -91.60
CA ARG A 42 -15.64 16.21 -90.82
C ARG A 42 -15.68 14.94 -89.96
N LEU A 43 -15.23 13.80 -90.49
CA LEU A 43 -15.14 12.55 -89.73
C LEU A 43 -14.12 12.68 -88.59
N LEU A 44 -12.98 13.32 -88.83
CA LEU A 44 -11.96 13.55 -87.82
C LEU A 44 -12.47 14.44 -86.67
N VAL A 45 -13.22 15.51 -86.98
CA VAL A 45 -13.87 16.35 -85.96
C VAL A 45 -14.93 15.57 -85.17
N ALA A 46 -15.68 14.67 -85.81
CA ALA A 46 -16.63 13.81 -85.10
C ALA A 46 -15.92 12.86 -84.11
N VAL A 47 -14.76 12.30 -84.50
CA VAL A 47 -13.94 11.44 -83.63
C VAL A 47 -13.37 12.22 -82.44
N THR A 48 -12.88 13.44 -82.65
CA THR A 48 -12.35 14.27 -81.55
C THR A 48 -13.45 14.70 -80.57
N ALA A 49 -14.62 15.07 -81.08
CA ALA A 49 -15.78 15.39 -80.24
C ALA A 49 -16.22 14.17 -79.42
N ALA A 50 -16.29 12.98 -80.03
CA ALA A 50 -16.60 11.74 -79.32
C ALA A 50 -15.56 11.40 -78.24
N ALA A 51 -14.27 11.59 -78.52
CA ALA A 51 -13.20 11.40 -77.54
C ALA A 51 -13.31 12.38 -76.35
N GLY A 52 -13.63 13.66 -76.62
CA GLY A 52 -13.85 14.67 -75.57
C GLY A 52 -15.04 14.34 -74.66
N VAL A 53 -16.17 13.93 -75.25
CA VAL A 53 -17.35 13.48 -74.49
C VAL A 53 -17.04 12.22 -73.68
N GLY A 54 -16.34 11.25 -74.27
CA GLY A 54 -15.89 10.03 -73.58
C GLY A 54 -14.99 10.34 -72.37
N GLY A 55 -14.00 11.23 -72.55
CA GLY A 55 -13.12 11.69 -71.47
C GLY A 55 -13.90 12.38 -70.34
N ALA A 56 -14.86 13.25 -70.67
CA ALA A 56 -15.71 13.93 -69.69
C ALA A 56 -16.57 12.95 -68.88
N VAL A 57 -17.13 11.91 -69.51
CA VAL A 57 -17.92 10.87 -68.82
C VAL A 57 -17.04 10.05 -67.88
N VAL A 58 -15.82 9.68 -68.30
CA VAL A 58 -14.87 8.93 -67.46
C VAL A 58 -14.45 9.77 -66.24
N MET A 59 -14.11 11.05 -66.43
CA MET A 59 -13.82 11.98 -65.33
C MET A 59 -14.99 12.08 -64.34
N ARG A 60 -16.22 12.24 -64.85
CA ARG A 60 -17.43 12.29 -64.00
C ARG A 60 -17.65 10.99 -63.22
N ALA A 61 -17.38 9.83 -63.84
CA ALA A 61 -17.47 8.53 -63.17
C ALA A 61 -16.38 8.38 -62.09
N TRP A 62 -15.18 8.87 -62.37
CA TRP A 62 -14.05 8.88 -61.45
C TRP A 62 -14.33 9.74 -60.21
N ASP A 63 -14.82 10.97 -60.39
CA ASP A 63 -15.20 11.86 -59.30
C ASP A 63 -16.23 11.22 -58.36
N ARG A 64 -17.25 10.58 -58.94
CA ARG A 64 -18.26 9.85 -58.16
C ARG A 64 -17.66 8.66 -57.42
N SER A 65 -16.78 7.88 -58.06
CA SER A 65 -16.12 6.74 -57.42
C SER A 65 -15.14 7.15 -56.32
N ALA A 66 -14.47 8.30 -56.49
CA ALA A 66 -13.58 8.87 -55.49
C ALA A 66 -14.38 9.38 -54.28
N GLY A 67 -15.48 10.09 -54.53
CA GLY A 67 -16.39 10.53 -53.46
C GLY A 67 -16.95 9.39 -52.64
N ARG A 68 -17.38 8.28 -53.28
CA ARG A 68 -17.84 7.07 -52.58
C ARG A 68 -16.75 6.45 -51.71
N ARG A 69 -15.53 6.30 -52.25
CA ARG A 69 -14.38 5.76 -51.50
C ARG A 69 -13.99 6.63 -50.31
N VAL A 70 -13.99 7.95 -50.47
CA VAL A 70 -13.73 8.88 -49.36
C VAL A 70 -14.82 8.75 -48.29
N ALA A 71 -16.09 8.67 -48.70
CA ALA A 71 -17.19 8.48 -47.75
C ALA A 71 -17.09 7.14 -47.00
N GLU A 72 -16.67 6.05 -47.66
CA GLU A 72 -16.40 4.76 -47.02
C GLU A 72 -15.24 4.85 -46.03
N LEU A 73 -14.10 5.42 -46.43
CA LEU A 73 -12.94 5.60 -45.55
C LEU A 73 -13.24 6.49 -44.34
N VAL A 74 -14.06 7.53 -44.52
CA VAL A 74 -14.51 8.37 -43.40
C VAL A 74 -15.40 7.57 -42.46
N ARG A 75 -16.33 6.76 -42.97
CA ARG A 75 -17.16 5.87 -42.13
C ARG A 75 -16.35 4.83 -41.39
N GLU A 76 -15.34 4.24 -42.02
CA GLU A 76 -14.42 3.30 -41.39
C GLU A 76 -13.59 3.99 -40.30
N ARG A 77 -13.08 5.19 -40.57
CA ARG A 77 -12.33 5.97 -39.58
C ARG A 77 -13.19 6.30 -38.36
N VAL A 78 -14.40 6.82 -38.56
CA VAL A 78 -15.32 7.14 -37.45
C VAL A 78 -15.67 5.89 -36.66
N LYS A 79 -15.86 4.75 -37.33
CA LYS A 79 -16.12 3.46 -36.67
C LYS A 79 -14.92 3.00 -35.84
N ASP A 80 -13.70 3.19 -36.34
CA ASP A 80 -12.49 2.84 -35.61
C ASP A 80 -12.23 3.77 -34.44
N GLU A 81 -12.45 5.08 -34.61
CA GLU A 81 -12.42 6.08 -33.53
C GLU A 81 -13.42 5.70 -32.43
N TRP A 82 -14.66 5.39 -32.78
CA TRP A 82 -15.66 4.95 -31.80
C TRP A 82 -15.25 3.67 -31.07
N ARG A 83 -14.66 2.69 -31.76
CA ARG A 83 -14.14 1.47 -31.13
C ARG A 83 -12.96 1.74 -30.20
N THR A 84 -12.13 2.72 -30.52
CA THR A 84 -11.03 3.11 -29.63
C THR A 84 -11.55 3.86 -28.41
N ASP A 85 -12.54 4.71 -28.59
CA ASP A 85 -13.17 5.46 -27.49
C ASP A 85 -13.89 4.50 -26.54
N GLU A 86 -14.59 3.49 -27.06
CA GLU A 86 -15.21 2.44 -26.24
C GLU A 86 -14.16 1.68 -25.42
N ARG A 87 -13.04 1.29 -26.04
CA ARG A 87 -11.95 0.62 -25.32
C ARG A 87 -11.28 1.52 -24.29
N ILE A 88 -11.22 2.83 -24.53
CA ILE A 88 -10.70 3.79 -23.56
C ILE A 88 -11.66 3.86 -22.37
N ALA A 89 -12.98 3.96 -22.61
CA ALA A 89 -13.98 3.95 -21.56
C ALA A 89 -13.95 2.66 -20.72
N GLU A 90 -13.83 1.49 -21.35
CA GLU A 90 -13.66 0.20 -20.65
C GLU A 90 -12.40 0.21 -19.75
N LEU A 91 -11.27 0.70 -20.26
CA LEU A 91 -10.03 0.78 -19.49
C LEU A 91 -10.12 1.79 -18.35
N GLU A 92 -10.81 2.90 -18.54
CA GLU A 92 -11.06 3.89 -17.48
C GLU A 92 -11.92 3.30 -16.37
N SER A 93 -12.98 2.56 -16.71
CA SER A 93 -13.78 1.85 -15.71
C SER A 93 -12.97 0.78 -14.97
N ASP A 94 -12.17 -0.02 -15.67
CA ASP A 94 -11.31 -1.03 -15.04
C ASP A 94 -10.29 -0.39 -14.08
N LEU A 95 -9.76 0.80 -14.43
CA LEU A 95 -8.84 1.54 -13.57
C LEU A 95 -9.53 2.07 -12.31
N GLU A 96 -10.77 2.55 -12.42
CA GLU A 96 -11.58 2.96 -11.28
C GLU A 96 -11.86 1.79 -10.34
N GLU A 97 -12.27 0.64 -10.89
CA GLU A 97 -12.47 -0.59 -10.11
C GLU A 97 -11.19 -1.02 -9.39
N ALA A 98 -10.06 -1.01 -10.09
CA ALA A 98 -8.76 -1.33 -9.50
C ALA A 98 -8.37 -0.37 -8.37
N ARG A 99 -8.64 0.93 -8.51
CA ARG A 99 -8.40 1.93 -7.45
C ARG A 99 -9.27 1.67 -6.23
N VAL A 100 -10.55 1.34 -6.41
CA VAL A 100 -11.46 0.98 -5.32
C VAL A 100 -10.98 -0.29 -4.59
N LEU A 101 -10.60 -1.33 -5.32
CA LEU A 101 -10.06 -2.56 -4.75
C LEU A 101 -8.77 -2.31 -3.96
N ARG A 102 -7.87 -1.51 -4.52
CA ARG A 102 -6.64 -1.10 -3.83
C ARG A 102 -6.95 -0.37 -2.53
N GLY A 103 -7.86 0.60 -2.54
CA GLY A 103 -8.29 1.32 -1.34
C GLY A 103 -8.83 0.39 -0.25
N ARG A 104 -9.66 -0.59 -0.63
CA ARG A 104 -10.20 -1.61 0.29
C ARG A 104 -9.08 -2.49 0.89
N LEU A 105 -8.11 -2.92 0.08
CA LEU A 105 -6.99 -3.73 0.56
C LEU A 105 -6.06 -2.93 1.48
N ASP A 106 -5.78 -1.67 1.15
CA ASP A 106 -4.98 -0.78 1.98
C ASP A 106 -5.65 -0.52 3.35
N ALA A 107 -6.98 -0.33 3.37
CA ALA A 107 -7.74 -0.22 4.61
C ALA A 107 -7.63 -1.49 5.47
N LYS A 108 -7.78 -2.68 4.86
CA LYS A 108 -7.61 -3.96 5.56
C LYS A 108 -6.20 -4.14 6.11
N LEU A 109 -5.17 -3.78 5.34
CA LEU A 109 -3.78 -3.85 5.81
C LEU A 109 -3.52 -2.90 6.97
N ARG A 110 -4.06 -1.67 6.92
CA ARG A 110 -3.97 -0.73 8.04
C ARG A 110 -4.67 -1.28 9.28
N ALA A 111 -5.88 -1.80 9.14
CA ALA A 111 -6.61 -2.44 10.25
C ALA A 111 -5.80 -3.59 10.86
N LYS A 112 -5.25 -4.51 10.05
CA LYS A 112 -4.41 -5.61 10.54
C LYS A 112 -3.12 -5.15 11.20
N ARG A 113 -2.50 -4.06 10.74
CA ARG A 113 -1.33 -3.49 11.41
C ARG A 113 -1.68 -2.94 12.80
N VAL A 114 -2.84 -2.29 12.94
CA VAL A 114 -3.33 -1.81 14.23
C VAL A 114 -3.66 -2.97 15.17
N GLU A 115 -4.35 -4.00 14.70
CA GLU A 115 -4.63 -5.22 15.49
C GLU A 115 -3.33 -5.87 15.99
N LEU A 116 -2.31 -6.01 15.13
CA LEU A 116 -1.01 -6.55 15.51
C LEU A 116 -0.26 -5.66 16.51
N ALA A 117 -0.39 -4.34 16.42
CA ALA A 117 0.16 -3.43 17.41
C ALA A 117 -0.56 -3.59 18.76
N GLY A 118 -1.89 -3.74 18.74
CA GLY A 118 -2.71 -4.04 19.91
C GLY A 118 -2.28 -5.32 20.62
N LEU A 119 -2.18 -6.44 19.89
CA LEU A 119 -1.75 -7.73 20.45
C LEU A 119 -0.33 -7.68 21.04
N ARG A 120 0.60 -6.95 20.42
CA ARG A 120 1.94 -6.74 20.98
C ARG A 120 1.87 -5.94 22.28
N GLY A 121 0.99 -4.94 22.34
CA GLY A 121 0.72 -4.17 23.56
C GLY A 121 0.15 -5.03 24.69
N GLU A 122 -0.84 -5.87 24.39
CA GLU A 122 -1.43 -6.82 25.33
C GLU A 122 -0.40 -7.84 25.84
N HIS A 123 0.43 -8.38 24.95
CA HIS A 123 1.50 -9.30 25.33
C HIS A 123 2.51 -8.64 26.28
N ALA A 124 2.93 -7.41 25.98
CA ALA A 124 3.82 -6.65 26.87
C ALA A 124 3.16 -6.37 28.22
N ALA A 125 1.86 -6.07 28.26
CA ALA A 125 1.12 -5.88 29.50
C ALA A 125 1.05 -7.18 30.32
N LEU A 126 0.82 -8.33 29.66
CA LEU A 126 0.78 -9.63 30.31
C LEU A 126 2.14 -10.02 30.90
N LEU A 127 3.23 -9.76 30.19
CA LEU A 127 4.60 -9.98 30.72
C LEU A 127 4.88 -9.10 31.94
N ARG A 128 4.47 -7.84 31.95
CA ARG A 128 4.61 -6.96 33.13
C ARG A 128 3.83 -7.51 34.32
N ARG A 129 2.57 -7.91 34.12
CA ARG A 129 1.73 -8.50 35.19
C ARG A 129 2.30 -9.81 35.72
N TYR A 130 2.88 -10.63 34.85
CA TYR A 130 3.54 -11.86 35.27
C TYR A 130 4.81 -11.57 36.07
N ALA A 131 5.64 -10.63 35.61
CA ALA A 131 6.83 -10.21 36.32
C ALA A 131 6.50 -9.65 37.71
N THR A 132 5.48 -8.79 37.84
CA THR A 132 5.04 -8.28 39.14
C THR A 132 4.55 -9.41 40.04
N ALA A 133 3.72 -10.32 39.52
CA ALA A 133 3.24 -11.48 40.27
C ALA A 133 4.39 -12.38 40.76
N GLU A 134 5.43 -12.56 39.95
CA GLU A 134 6.60 -13.37 40.35
C GLU A 134 7.46 -12.65 41.40
N THR A 135 7.62 -11.31 41.30
CA THR A 135 8.30 -10.53 42.35
C THR A 135 7.53 -10.52 43.66
N GLU A 136 6.20 -10.46 43.61
CA GLU A 136 5.32 -10.55 44.80
C GLU A 136 5.39 -11.93 45.46
N ARG A 137 5.48 -13.00 44.67
CA ARG A 137 5.71 -14.36 45.19
C ARG A 137 7.07 -14.47 45.87
N ALA A 138 8.13 -13.94 45.24
CA ALA A 138 9.47 -13.95 45.82
C ALA A 138 9.53 -13.17 47.13
N SER A 139 8.97 -11.96 47.18
CA SER A 139 8.95 -11.15 48.39
C SER A 139 8.11 -11.78 49.51
N ALA A 140 7.01 -12.47 49.18
CA ALA A 140 6.23 -13.24 50.16
C ALA A 140 7.04 -14.41 50.75
N LEU A 141 7.86 -15.10 49.94
CA LEU A 141 8.73 -16.17 50.41
C LEU A 141 9.89 -15.63 51.27
N GLU A 142 10.49 -14.51 50.90
CA GLU A 142 11.51 -13.83 51.71
C GLU A 142 10.94 -13.32 53.03
N GLY A 143 9.74 -12.72 53.03
CA GLY A 143 9.04 -12.34 54.24
C GLY A 143 8.80 -13.52 55.18
N ARG A 144 8.38 -14.68 54.66
CA ARG A 144 8.26 -15.92 55.44
C ARG A 144 9.60 -16.41 55.99
N ARG A 145 10.69 -16.30 55.22
CA ARG A 145 12.04 -16.67 55.69
C ARG A 145 12.52 -15.76 56.82
N LEU A 146 12.32 -14.45 56.70
CA LEU A 146 12.68 -13.48 57.74
C LEU A 146 11.89 -13.76 59.03
N LEU A 147 10.58 -13.96 58.93
CA LEU A 147 9.74 -14.33 60.08
C LEU A 147 10.19 -15.65 60.74
N ALA A 148 10.60 -16.65 59.95
CA ALA A 148 11.15 -17.89 60.49
C ALA A 148 12.49 -17.70 61.21
N ILE A 149 13.36 -16.82 60.70
CA ILE A 149 14.61 -16.45 61.35
C ILE A 149 14.32 -15.74 62.68
N GLU A 150 13.44 -14.73 62.68
CA GLU A 150 13.03 -14.00 63.88
C GLU A 150 12.40 -14.93 64.94
N ALA A 151 11.48 -15.81 64.53
CA ALA A 151 10.89 -16.82 65.41
C ALA A 151 11.94 -17.81 65.95
N SER A 152 12.98 -18.13 65.18
CA SER A 152 14.10 -18.96 65.65
C SER A 152 15.10 -18.20 66.53
N ALA A 153 15.11 -16.85 66.46
CA ALA A 153 16.01 -15.98 67.19
C ALA A 153 15.47 -15.58 68.58
N ALA A 154 14.16 -15.67 68.82
CA ALA A 154 13.52 -15.29 70.08
C ALA A 154 12.93 -16.50 70.86
N PRO A 155 13.07 -16.58 72.20
CA PRO A 155 14.21 -16.28 73.06
C PRO A 155 14.91 -17.60 73.44
N ALA A 156 15.78 -18.10 72.57
CA ALA A 156 16.89 -18.98 72.98
C ALA A 156 18.23 -18.20 73.02
N ALA A 157 18.15 -16.87 72.92
CA ALA A 157 19.21 -15.92 73.24
C ALA A 157 19.21 -15.57 74.74
N ALA A 158 18.82 -16.50 75.61
CA ALA A 158 19.32 -16.51 76.97
C ALA A 158 20.83 -16.77 76.89
N GLN A 159 21.61 -15.68 76.90
CA GLN A 159 23.01 -15.67 77.30
C GLN A 159 23.91 -16.66 76.55
N LYS A 160 24.14 -16.43 75.26
CA LYS A 160 25.37 -16.92 74.62
C LYS A 160 26.43 -15.83 74.70
N GLU A 161 26.87 -15.52 75.92
CA GLU A 161 28.12 -14.81 76.10
C GLU A 161 29.21 -15.66 75.44
N LEU A 162 29.95 -15.08 74.50
CA LEU A 162 31.14 -15.74 73.98
C LEU A 162 32.14 -15.83 75.15
N PRO A 163 32.61 -17.03 75.52
CA PRO A 163 33.63 -17.15 76.55
C PRO A 163 34.90 -16.42 76.09
N PRO A 164 35.68 -15.83 77.02
CA PRO A 164 36.88 -15.10 76.67
C PRO A 164 37.85 -16.03 75.91
N VAL A 165 38.36 -15.53 74.78
CA VAL A 165 39.30 -16.24 73.87
C VAL A 165 40.57 -16.73 74.58
N SER A 166 40.85 -16.20 75.77
CA SER A 166 42.03 -16.44 76.59
C SER A 166 42.23 -17.88 77.07
N GLU A 167 41.19 -18.72 77.09
CA GLU A 167 41.31 -20.12 77.56
C GLU A 167 41.63 -21.13 76.43
N GLU A 168 41.41 -20.75 75.18
CA GLU A 168 41.46 -21.66 74.02
C GLU A 168 42.79 -21.60 73.27
N ARG A 169 43.63 -20.60 73.58
CA ARG A 169 44.96 -20.41 73.01
C ARG A 169 45.97 -20.10 74.11
N THR A 170 47.19 -20.60 73.95
CA THR A 170 48.32 -20.24 74.82
C THR A 170 48.68 -18.77 74.62
N SER A 171 49.47 -18.19 75.53
CA SER A 171 50.01 -16.82 75.40
C SER A 171 50.84 -16.61 74.12
N ALA A 172 51.35 -17.69 73.51
CA ALA A 172 52.04 -17.69 72.21
C ALA A 172 51.09 -17.85 71.01
N GLY A 173 49.77 -17.88 71.23
CA GLY A 173 48.74 -17.98 70.19
C GLY A 173 48.44 -19.39 69.67
N ALA A 174 49.12 -20.42 70.18
CA ALA A 174 48.87 -21.81 69.76
C ALA A 174 47.58 -22.35 70.41
N PRO A 175 46.73 -23.09 69.67
CA PRO A 175 45.52 -23.68 70.22
C PRO A 175 45.84 -24.69 71.33
N THR A 176 45.15 -24.58 72.47
CA THR A 176 45.29 -25.52 73.58
C THR A 176 44.55 -26.83 73.26
N THR A 177 44.87 -27.91 73.97
CA THR A 177 44.14 -29.19 73.87
C THR A 177 42.65 -29.02 74.16
N VAL A 178 42.30 -28.12 75.09
CA VAL A 178 40.93 -27.70 75.39
C VAL A 178 40.30 -26.97 74.21
N GLY A 179 41.04 -26.09 73.53
CA GLY A 179 40.62 -25.42 72.31
C GLY A 179 40.31 -26.40 71.17
N TYR A 180 41.15 -27.41 70.93
CA TYR A 180 40.90 -28.45 69.94
C TYR A 180 39.68 -29.31 70.27
N ALA A 181 39.54 -29.74 71.54
CA ALA A 181 38.39 -30.52 71.98
C ALA A 181 37.07 -29.76 71.81
N ARG A 182 37.07 -28.45 72.11
CA ARG A 182 35.92 -27.57 71.93
C ARG A 182 35.60 -27.32 70.46
N ALA A 183 36.61 -27.10 69.61
CA ALA A 183 36.42 -26.98 68.16
C ALA A 183 35.82 -28.25 67.56
N HIS A 184 36.29 -29.43 67.98
CA HIS A 184 35.71 -30.71 67.57
C HIS A 184 34.26 -30.87 68.05
N ALA A 185 33.95 -30.48 69.29
CA ALA A 185 32.58 -30.49 69.80
C ALA A 185 31.66 -29.52 69.02
N ALA A 186 32.17 -28.35 68.61
CA ALA A 186 31.44 -27.40 67.78
C ALA A 186 31.18 -27.95 66.36
N LEU A 187 32.16 -28.60 65.74
CA LEU A 187 31.98 -29.28 64.46
C LEU A 187 30.94 -30.41 64.56
N GLY A 188 30.97 -31.19 65.64
CA GLY A 188 29.96 -32.22 65.91
C GLY A 188 28.55 -31.64 66.11
N ALA A 189 28.44 -30.50 66.78
CA ALA A 189 27.17 -29.78 66.93
C ALA A 189 26.65 -29.23 65.59
N LEU A 190 27.54 -28.74 64.72
CA LEU A 190 27.21 -28.26 63.38
C LEU A 190 26.73 -29.42 62.48
N ALA A 191 27.42 -30.57 62.53
CA ALA A 191 27.03 -31.78 61.81
C ALA A 191 25.64 -32.28 62.24
N ARG A 192 25.36 -32.32 63.54
CA ARG A 192 24.02 -32.66 64.06
C ARG A 192 22.96 -31.65 63.61
N ARG A 193 23.28 -30.35 63.62
CA ARG A 193 22.36 -29.31 63.15
C ARG A 193 22.03 -29.47 61.67
N ALA A 194 23.02 -29.76 60.84
CA ALA A 194 22.84 -30.04 59.42
C ALA A 194 21.94 -31.27 59.19
N GLN A 195 22.09 -32.33 59.99
CA GLN A 195 21.22 -33.51 59.92
C GLN A 195 19.77 -33.18 60.31
N THR A 196 19.55 -32.42 61.39
CA THR A 196 18.20 -31.96 61.75
C THR A 196 17.59 -31.02 60.71
N GLN A 197 18.41 -30.23 60.02
CA GLN A 197 17.94 -29.31 58.98
C GLN A 197 17.60 -30.03 57.68
N ALA A 198 18.33 -31.11 57.36
CA ALA A 198 17.98 -32.02 56.26
C ALA A 198 16.74 -32.88 56.56
N ALA A 199 16.39 -33.08 57.83
CA ALA A 199 15.22 -33.84 58.27
C ALA A 199 13.92 -33.01 58.33
N LEU A 200 13.99 -31.67 58.20
CA LEU A 200 12.81 -30.83 58.04
C LEU A 200 12.17 -31.10 56.67
N PRO A 201 10.85 -31.34 56.58
CA PRO A 201 10.21 -31.69 55.33
C PRO A 201 10.30 -30.52 54.33
N ALA A 202 10.82 -30.81 53.13
CA ALA A 202 10.80 -29.88 52.02
C ALA A 202 9.35 -29.49 51.71
N ALA A 203 9.07 -28.19 51.61
CA ALA A 203 7.76 -27.69 51.20
C ALA A 203 7.34 -28.34 49.86
N PRO A 204 6.05 -28.68 49.67
CA PRO A 204 5.63 -29.45 48.52
C PRO A 204 5.96 -28.71 47.22
N ALA A 205 6.70 -29.38 46.35
CA ALA A 205 6.89 -28.98 44.97
C ALA A 205 5.52 -28.83 44.30
N ALA A 206 5.31 -27.71 43.61
CA ALA A 206 4.12 -27.49 42.80
C ALA A 206 3.96 -28.63 41.78
N PRO A 207 2.73 -29.08 41.49
CA PRO A 207 2.50 -30.20 40.58
C PRO A 207 3.00 -29.87 39.18
N ALA A 208 3.84 -30.75 38.65
CA ALA A 208 4.25 -30.74 37.27
C ALA A 208 3.02 -30.85 36.36
N LEU A 209 2.84 -29.85 35.49
CA LEU A 209 1.82 -29.87 34.45
C LEU A 209 2.08 -31.05 33.50
N PRO A 210 1.03 -31.78 33.07
CA PRO A 210 1.17 -32.82 32.07
C PRO A 210 1.59 -32.22 30.72
N SER A 211 2.66 -32.78 30.14
CA SER A 211 3.06 -32.49 28.76
C SER A 211 1.96 -32.98 27.80
N PRO A 212 1.36 -32.10 26.97
CA PRO A 212 0.42 -32.55 25.97
C PRO A 212 1.18 -33.29 24.87
N GLY A 213 0.65 -34.48 24.54
CA GLY A 213 1.22 -35.39 23.56
C GLY A 213 1.43 -34.76 22.19
N ALA A 214 2.44 -35.29 21.51
CA ALA A 214 2.69 -35.02 20.11
C ALA A 214 1.48 -35.39 19.23
N PRO A 215 1.10 -34.55 18.27
CA PRO A 215 0.56 -35.02 17.02
C PRO A 215 1.70 -35.20 16.02
N ALA A 216 1.84 -36.42 15.51
CA ALA A 216 2.58 -36.70 14.29
C ALA A 216 1.94 -35.92 13.13
N SER A 217 2.52 -34.76 12.79
CA SER A 217 2.17 -34.04 11.57
C SER A 217 2.94 -34.65 10.40
N ALA A 218 2.20 -35.33 9.53
CA ALA A 218 2.66 -35.73 8.20
C ALA A 218 3.27 -34.52 7.48
N VAL A 219 4.55 -34.65 7.11
CA VAL A 219 5.27 -33.69 6.27
C VAL A 219 4.74 -33.83 4.85
N PRO A 220 4.14 -32.79 4.22
CA PRO A 220 3.90 -32.84 2.79
C PRO A 220 5.24 -32.78 2.06
N ALA A 221 5.42 -33.70 1.10
CA ALA A 221 6.59 -33.83 0.27
C ALA A 221 6.99 -32.49 -0.38
N ARG A 222 8.27 -32.15 -0.23
CA ARG A 222 8.97 -31.05 -0.87
C ARG A 222 8.84 -31.19 -2.40
N ARG A 223 8.03 -30.33 -3.04
CA ARG A 223 8.07 -30.15 -4.50
C ARG A 223 9.40 -29.49 -4.87
N PRO A 224 10.09 -29.91 -5.95
CA PRO A 224 11.27 -29.20 -6.43
C PRO A 224 10.88 -27.82 -6.95
N ALA A 225 11.69 -26.82 -6.59
CA ALA A 225 11.57 -25.44 -7.03
C ALA A 225 11.67 -25.33 -8.55
N ALA A 226 10.75 -24.60 -9.17
CA ALA A 226 10.85 -24.18 -10.55
C ALA A 226 12.00 -23.16 -10.70
N ALA A 227 12.86 -23.35 -11.70
CA ALA A 227 13.93 -22.43 -12.04
C ALA A 227 13.35 -21.09 -12.48
N VAL A 228 13.56 -20.05 -11.67
CA VAL A 228 13.30 -18.66 -12.07
C VAL A 228 14.48 -18.22 -12.95
N ALA A 229 14.19 -17.96 -14.23
CA ALA A 229 15.15 -17.38 -15.16
C ALA A 229 15.60 -15.99 -14.66
N PRO A 230 16.90 -15.65 -14.69
CA PRO A 230 17.33 -14.32 -14.31
C PRO A 230 16.82 -13.29 -15.33
N TYR A 231 16.01 -12.34 -14.84
CA TYR A 231 15.67 -11.13 -15.57
C TYR A 231 16.96 -10.37 -15.90
N ALA A 232 17.25 -10.22 -17.19
CA ALA A 232 18.36 -9.40 -17.66
C ALA A 232 18.15 -7.95 -17.19
N ALA A 233 19.00 -7.48 -16.30
CA ALA A 233 19.01 -6.09 -15.87
C ALA A 233 19.34 -5.18 -17.06
N GLN A 234 18.34 -4.43 -17.52
CA GLN A 234 18.47 -3.40 -18.53
C GLN A 234 19.30 -2.25 -17.92
N ARG A 235 20.55 -2.10 -18.39
CA ARG A 235 21.45 -1.01 -18.01
C ARG A 235 20.79 0.33 -18.35
N ARG A 236 20.32 1.05 -17.34
CA ARG A 236 20.04 2.49 -17.45
C ARG A 236 21.35 3.22 -17.24
N THR A 237 21.77 3.97 -18.25
CA THR A 237 22.84 4.95 -18.16
C THR A 237 22.41 6.05 -17.20
N ALA A 238 22.93 6.05 -15.98
CA ALA A 238 22.82 7.18 -15.07
C ALA A 238 23.83 8.24 -15.53
N SER A 239 23.32 9.36 -16.04
CA SER A 239 24.10 10.59 -16.16
C SER A 239 24.57 11.00 -14.76
N ARG A 240 25.88 11.11 -14.59
CA ARG A 240 26.51 11.70 -13.41
C ARG A 240 26.01 13.15 -13.28
N VAL A 241 25.12 13.39 -12.33
CA VAL A 241 24.89 14.73 -11.77
C VAL A 241 25.67 14.75 -10.46
N GLU A 242 26.80 15.45 -10.48
CA GLU A 242 27.47 15.89 -9.25
C GLU A 242 26.54 16.89 -8.56
N GLY A 243 26.08 16.61 -7.34
CA GLY A 243 25.08 17.43 -6.66
C GLY A 243 25.06 17.24 -5.15
N GLY A 244 25.82 18.11 -4.47
CA GLY A 244 25.73 18.57 -3.06
C GLY A 244 24.99 17.73 -2.03
N PHE A 245 25.75 16.97 -1.23
CA PHE A 245 25.29 16.42 0.04
C PHE A 245 25.20 17.53 1.11
N ASP A 246 24.01 17.79 1.64
CA ASP A 246 23.76 18.78 2.70
C ASP A 246 23.54 18.08 4.05
N PHE A 247 24.56 18.09 4.90
CA PHE A 247 24.63 17.33 6.15
C PHE A 247 23.64 17.81 7.23
N PHE A 248 23.14 19.05 7.17
CA PHE A 248 22.18 19.60 8.15
C PHE A 248 20.73 19.66 7.64
N GLY A 249 20.47 19.18 6.41
CA GLY A 249 19.11 18.97 5.89
C GLY A 249 18.25 20.23 5.71
N THR A 250 18.81 21.43 5.87
CA THR A 250 18.02 22.67 5.87
C THR A 250 17.56 23.06 4.47
N LYS A 251 18.36 22.77 3.42
CA LYS A 251 17.94 23.05 2.03
C LYS A 251 16.84 22.09 1.57
N ASN A 252 16.92 20.82 1.96
CA ASN A 252 15.91 19.82 1.63
C ASN A 252 14.61 20.03 2.41
N ALA A 253 14.65 20.59 3.62
CA ALA A 253 13.46 20.86 4.43
C ALA A 253 12.59 21.98 3.83
N ALA A 254 13.19 23.07 3.36
CA ALA A 254 12.45 24.15 2.70
C ALA A 254 11.84 23.69 1.36
N GLN A 255 12.60 22.91 0.59
CA GLN A 255 12.12 22.34 -0.67
C GLN A 255 11.03 21.28 -0.44
N ALA A 256 11.17 20.43 0.58
CA ALA A 256 10.14 19.45 0.94
C ALA A 256 8.86 20.12 1.41
N ARG A 257 8.95 21.21 2.19
CA ARG A 257 7.78 22.01 2.60
C ARG A 257 7.09 22.64 1.39
N ALA A 258 7.83 23.25 0.48
CA ALA A 258 7.28 23.83 -0.74
C ALA A 258 6.61 22.78 -1.64
N VAL A 259 7.17 21.56 -1.72
CA VAL A 259 6.57 20.45 -2.47
C VAL A 259 5.30 19.95 -1.79
N ILE A 260 5.29 19.79 -0.47
CA ILE A 260 4.10 19.37 0.29
C ILE A 260 2.99 20.41 0.13
N GLU A 261 3.32 21.70 0.25
CA GLU A 261 2.37 22.80 0.10
C GLU A 261 1.83 22.89 -1.33
N ALA A 262 2.66 22.62 -2.35
CA ALA A 262 2.21 22.58 -3.74
C ALA A 262 1.21 21.43 -3.98
N VAL A 263 1.51 20.23 -3.49
CA VAL A 263 0.61 19.07 -3.61
C VAL A 263 -0.70 19.31 -2.85
N GLN A 264 -0.64 19.88 -1.65
CA GLN A 264 -1.84 20.23 -0.88
C GLN A 264 -2.70 21.28 -1.59
N ASN A 265 -2.09 22.28 -2.22
CA ASN A 265 -2.82 23.28 -2.99
C ASN A 265 -3.44 22.71 -4.27
N GLU A 266 -2.81 21.71 -4.89
CA GLU A 266 -3.35 20.99 -6.05
C GLU A 266 -4.56 20.12 -5.66
N ASP A 267 -4.44 19.31 -4.61
CA ASP A 267 -5.54 18.49 -4.07
C ASP A 267 -6.74 19.35 -3.63
N LEU A 268 -6.49 20.54 -3.06
CA LEU A 268 -7.55 21.47 -2.67
C LEU A 268 -8.17 22.19 -3.88
N ALA A 269 -7.40 22.47 -4.93
CA ALA A 269 -7.90 23.07 -6.16
C ALA A 269 -8.85 22.13 -6.91
N ASP A 270 -8.60 20.82 -6.84
CA ASP A 270 -9.47 19.80 -7.45
C ASP A 270 -10.81 19.66 -6.70
N VAL A 271 -10.84 19.88 -5.38
CA VAL A 271 -12.06 19.75 -4.56
C VAL A 271 -12.90 21.03 -4.55
N VAL A 272 -12.25 22.20 -4.48
CA VAL A 272 -12.94 23.51 -4.28
C VAL A 272 -12.97 24.35 -5.56
N GLY A 273 -12.17 24.00 -6.58
CA GLY A 273 -12.00 24.75 -7.81
C GLY A 273 -10.84 25.74 -7.74
N ALA A 274 -10.07 25.82 -8.82
CA ALA A 274 -8.88 26.68 -8.92
C ALA A 274 -9.16 28.17 -8.70
N GLU A 275 -10.36 28.65 -9.06
CA GLU A 275 -10.77 30.05 -8.88
C GLU A 275 -11.00 30.40 -7.41
N ALA A 276 -11.59 29.50 -6.62
CA ALA A 276 -11.81 29.71 -5.18
C ALA A 276 -10.51 29.64 -4.37
N LEU A 277 -9.59 28.75 -4.74
CA LEU A 277 -8.28 28.65 -4.10
C LEU A 277 -7.40 29.87 -4.40
N ALA A 278 -7.48 30.42 -5.61
CA ALA A 278 -6.79 31.66 -5.97
C ALA A 278 -7.29 32.87 -5.17
N VAL A 279 -8.60 32.97 -4.91
CA VAL A 279 -9.19 34.02 -4.07
C VAL A 279 -8.73 33.87 -2.61
N HIS A 280 -8.78 32.67 -2.04
CA HIS A 280 -8.31 32.42 -0.67
C HIS A 280 -6.80 32.65 -0.50
N LYS A 281 -5.99 32.30 -1.51
CA LYS A 281 -4.54 32.58 -1.51
C LYS A 281 -4.25 34.08 -1.62
N ALA A 282 -5.08 34.84 -2.34
CA ALA A 282 -4.97 36.29 -2.41
C ALA A 282 -5.40 36.97 -1.11
N GLU A 283 -6.43 36.47 -0.45
CA GLU A 283 -6.94 36.97 0.85
C GLU A 283 -5.94 36.68 1.98
N SER A 284 -5.42 35.45 2.06
CA SER A 284 -4.39 35.07 3.05
C SER A 284 -3.03 35.75 2.85
N ALA A 285 -2.70 36.18 1.62
CA ALA A 285 -1.50 36.98 1.35
C ALA A 285 -1.67 38.46 1.71
N GLN A 286 -2.92 38.94 1.88
CA GLN A 286 -3.24 40.29 2.32
C GLN A 286 -3.36 40.41 3.85
N ASP A 287 -3.52 39.29 4.57
CA ASP A 287 -3.66 39.28 6.02
C ASP A 287 -2.38 38.86 6.78
N ALA A 288 -1.70 39.86 7.37
CA ALA A 288 -0.96 39.73 8.62
C ALA A 288 -0.78 41.10 9.31
N PRO A 289 -0.94 41.27 10.64
CA PRO A 289 -1.42 40.35 11.66
C PRO A 289 -2.91 40.56 12.00
N GLY A 290 -3.59 39.50 12.43
CA GLY A 290 -5.01 39.50 12.70
C GLY A 290 -5.45 40.41 13.87
N PRO A 291 -6.73 40.83 13.89
CA PRO A 291 -7.33 41.52 15.00
C PRO A 291 -7.52 40.60 16.21
N GLU A 292 -7.46 41.22 17.38
CA GLU A 292 -7.53 40.66 18.73
C GLU A 292 -8.65 39.64 18.94
N PHE A 293 -8.29 38.53 19.58
CA PHE A 293 -9.20 37.51 20.09
C PHE A 293 -10.16 38.12 21.12
N LYS A 294 -11.42 38.35 20.73
CA LYS A 294 -12.52 38.63 21.67
C LYS A 294 -12.89 37.35 22.43
N PRO A 295 -12.95 37.36 23.77
CA PRO A 295 -13.44 36.19 24.51
C PRO A 295 -14.94 36.00 24.27
N ALA A 296 -15.36 34.74 24.25
CA ALA A 296 -16.72 34.30 23.95
C ALA A 296 -17.76 34.83 24.94
N THR A 297 -18.84 35.39 24.41
CA THR A 297 -20.08 35.73 25.13
C THR A 297 -20.85 34.48 25.54
N ALA A 298 -21.63 34.57 26.62
CA ALA A 298 -22.24 33.47 27.37
C ALA A 298 -23.39 32.69 26.67
N GLU A 299 -23.56 32.80 25.36
CA GLU A 299 -24.74 32.23 24.65
C GLU A 299 -24.46 30.93 23.87
N THR A 300 -23.22 30.45 23.81
CA THR A 300 -22.87 29.17 23.13
C THR A 300 -22.65 27.97 24.05
N ARG A 301 -23.07 28.04 25.33
CA ARG A 301 -22.98 26.90 26.28
C ARG A 301 -24.13 25.88 26.18
N ALA A 302 -24.92 25.87 25.11
CA ALA A 302 -26.13 25.02 25.02
C ALA A 302 -26.09 23.99 23.88
N VAL A 303 -25.00 23.20 23.76
CA VAL A 303 -25.00 21.99 22.91
C VAL A 303 -24.57 20.80 23.75
N GLY A 304 -25.53 20.28 24.52
CA GLY A 304 -25.42 19.11 25.37
C GLY A 304 -26.79 18.48 25.62
N GLN A 305 -27.68 18.55 24.63
CA GLN A 305 -29.00 17.95 24.73
C GLN A 305 -28.89 16.48 24.29
N VAL A 306 -28.99 15.58 25.28
CA VAL A 306 -29.14 14.14 25.07
C VAL A 306 -30.50 13.93 24.42
N ILE A 307 -30.52 13.57 23.15
CA ILE A 307 -31.74 13.20 22.43
C ILE A 307 -32.11 11.80 22.90
N ASP A 308 -33.29 11.68 23.52
CA ASP A 308 -33.83 10.40 23.96
C ASP A 308 -34.35 9.61 22.75
N LEU A 309 -33.63 8.57 22.35
CA LEU A 309 -33.95 7.71 21.21
C LEU A 309 -35.02 6.65 21.53
N THR A 310 -35.52 6.60 22.77
CA THR A 310 -36.50 5.59 23.22
C THR A 310 -37.91 5.80 22.69
N ALA A 311 -38.22 6.96 22.08
CA ALA A 311 -39.54 7.27 21.54
C ALA A 311 -39.74 6.87 20.07
N HIS A 312 -38.72 6.36 19.37
CA HIS A 312 -38.80 6.04 17.93
C HIS A 312 -38.73 4.54 17.61
N ASP A 313 -38.93 3.67 18.60
CA ASP A 313 -38.95 2.21 18.40
C ASP A 313 -40.37 1.70 18.11
N GLU A 314 -41.06 2.33 17.16
CA GLU A 314 -42.26 1.75 16.55
C GLU A 314 -41.83 0.92 15.35
N THR A 315 -41.74 -0.39 15.54
CA THR A 315 -41.50 -1.37 14.49
C THR A 315 -42.65 -1.34 13.47
N GLU A 316 -42.46 -0.70 12.31
CA GLU A 316 -43.34 -0.94 11.17
C GLU A 316 -43.12 -2.38 10.67
N PRO A 317 -44.13 -3.28 10.73
CA PRO A 317 -44.00 -4.61 10.18
C PRO A 317 -43.93 -4.50 8.64
N ILE A 318 -42.78 -4.86 8.09
CA ILE A 318 -42.58 -4.96 6.64
C ILE A 318 -43.59 -5.98 6.08
N ASP A 319 -44.50 -5.52 5.22
CA ASP A 319 -45.50 -6.38 4.57
C ASP A 319 -44.86 -7.25 3.48
N VAL A 320 -44.41 -8.43 3.89
CA VAL A 320 -43.74 -9.43 3.04
C VAL A 320 -44.64 -10.05 1.97
N VAL A 321 -45.96 -9.80 2.00
CA VAL A 321 -46.91 -10.35 1.01
C VAL A 321 -46.73 -9.68 -0.34
N ARG A 322 -46.46 -8.36 -0.36
CA ARG A 322 -46.30 -7.59 -1.60
C ARG A 322 -45.01 -7.91 -2.36
N LEU A 323 -43.98 -8.40 -1.65
CA LEU A 323 -42.70 -8.79 -2.24
C LEU A 323 -42.76 -10.13 -2.98
N ARG A 324 -43.69 -11.03 -2.62
CA ARG A 324 -43.83 -12.35 -3.30
C ARG A 324 -44.54 -12.27 -4.65
N THR A 325 -45.41 -11.28 -4.86
CA THR A 325 -46.11 -11.09 -6.14
C THR A 325 -45.27 -10.43 -7.23
N ALA A 326 -44.10 -9.85 -6.90
CA ALA A 326 -43.22 -9.20 -7.88
C ALA A 326 -42.18 -10.16 -8.50
N ILE A 327 -42.14 -11.42 -8.04
CA ILE A 327 -41.15 -12.44 -8.44
C ILE A 327 -41.80 -13.58 -9.25
N SER A 328 -43.11 -13.53 -9.49
CA SER A 328 -43.84 -14.49 -10.34
C SER A 328 -44.41 -13.82 -11.58
#